data_AF-A0A928W0L2-F1
#
_entry.id   AF-A0A928W0L2-F1
#
_cell.length_a   1.000
_cell.length_b   1.000
_cell.length_c   1.000
_cell.angle_alpha   90.00
_cell.angle_beta   90.00
_cell.angle_gamma   90.00
#
_symmetry.space_group_name_H-M   'P 1'
#
loop_
_entity.id
_entity.type
_entity.pdbx_description
1 polymer ?
#
loop_
_entity_poly.entity_id
_entity_poly.type
_entity_poly.pdbx_seq_one_letter_code
_entity_poly.pdbx_strand_id
1 'polypeptide(L)'
;MEITFSETWKLWLSDNLSADAVLWGISIFWWERIGKVMQFLGASTIVADIIGPEKIRKFGTSLQSTNSPKTLILFLKRCFAWYARIFRQTVLKDYTRDSGDRESKPKFFQLNLLNYFICFLLTVFTVVVAELHIFNWFFLVEAISIFGCILISIAPLFTVLIVVAIASLGLAVNYVFVKPLAYFLEHPSLDRSLKIASLIFLLLGFFLELLGS
;
A
#
# COMPACT_ATOMS: atom_id res chain seq x y z
N MET A 1 -18.74 6.14 33.92
CA MET A 1 -18.36 6.19 35.36
C MET A 1 -16.86 6.08 35.40
N GLU A 2 -16.17 7.07 35.96
CA GLU A 2 -14.72 6.98 36.14
C GLU A 2 -14.44 6.01 37.26
N ILE A 3 -13.68 4.96 36.97
CA ILE A 3 -13.33 3.92 37.94
C ILE A 3 -11.82 3.95 38.19
N THR A 4 -11.44 3.73 39.45
CA THR A 4 -10.03 3.65 39.82
C THR A 4 -9.44 2.33 39.34
N PHE A 5 -8.15 2.29 39.00
CA PHE A 5 -7.46 1.07 38.54
C PHE A 5 -7.70 -0.17 39.44
N SER A 6 -7.69 0.02 40.76
CA SER A 6 -7.95 -1.07 41.71
C SER A 6 -9.41 -1.57 41.70
N GLU A 7 -10.36 -0.68 41.39
CA GLU A 7 -11.78 -1.01 41.24
C GLU A 7 -12.03 -1.73 39.92
N THR A 8 -11.37 -1.30 38.84
CA THR A 8 -11.39 -1.98 37.55
C THR A 8 -10.98 -3.44 37.68
N TRP A 9 -9.90 -3.73 38.41
CA TRP A 9 -9.43 -5.11 38.61
C TRP A 9 -10.40 -5.96 39.43
N LYS A 10 -11.02 -5.38 40.45
CA LYS A 10 -12.05 -6.07 41.25
C LYS A 10 -13.30 -6.37 40.43
N LEU A 11 -13.73 -5.42 39.61
CA LEU A 11 -14.90 -5.55 38.74
C LEU A 11 -14.66 -6.59 37.64
N TRP A 12 -13.47 -6.56 37.02
CA TRP A 12 -13.02 -7.55 36.05
C TRP A 12 -12.99 -8.97 36.65
N LEU A 13 -12.38 -9.16 37.82
CA LEU A 13 -12.38 -10.46 38.53
C LEU A 13 -13.78 -10.96 38.91
N SER A 14 -14.78 -10.08 38.92
CA SER A 14 -16.17 -10.40 39.28
C SER A 14 -17.11 -10.53 38.08
N ASP A 15 -16.60 -10.48 36.83
CA ASP A 15 -17.37 -10.47 35.58
C ASP A 15 -18.44 -9.36 35.48
N ASN A 16 -18.34 -8.30 36.29
CA ASN A 16 -19.29 -7.19 36.33
C ASN A 16 -18.74 -5.91 35.66
N LEU A 17 -17.77 -6.06 34.75
CA LEU A 17 -17.15 -4.92 34.09
C LEU A 17 -18.04 -4.45 32.93
N SER A 18 -18.76 -3.34 33.13
CA SER A 18 -19.57 -2.73 32.08
C SER A 18 -18.70 -2.18 30.95
N ALA A 19 -19.10 -2.40 29.69
CA ALA A 19 -18.39 -1.90 28.50
C ALA A 19 -18.23 -0.36 28.45
N ASP A 20 -19.11 0.37 29.15
CA ASP A 20 -19.08 1.83 29.28
C ASP A 20 -18.19 2.34 30.42
N ALA A 21 -17.46 1.45 31.09
CA ALA A 21 -16.51 1.84 32.12
C ALA A 21 -15.34 2.62 31.51
N VAL A 22 -14.91 3.66 32.24
CA VAL A 22 -13.88 4.59 31.79
C VAL A 22 -12.73 4.56 32.79
N LEU A 23 -11.54 4.22 32.30
CA LEU A 23 -10.29 4.21 33.05
C LEU A 23 -9.40 5.34 32.53
N TRP A 24 -9.04 6.28 33.41
CA TRP A 24 -8.23 7.47 33.07
C TRP A 24 -8.80 8.28 31.89
N GLY A 25 -10.12 8.47 31.86
CA GLY A 25 -10.80 9.23 30.81
C GLY A 25 -10.94 8.50 29.46
N ILE A 26 -10.44 7.27 29.34
CA ILE A 26 -10.52 6.44 28.13
C ILE A 26 -11.40 5.22 28.43
N SER A 27 -12.32 4.89 27.51
CA SER A 27 -13.15 3.68 27.65
C SER A 27 -12.26 2.43 27.68
N ILE A 28 -12.63 1.45 28.51
CA ILE A 28 -11.94 0.16 28.62
C ILE A 28 -11.79 -0.54 27.26
N PHE A 29 -12.77 -0.37 26.37
CA PHE A 29 -12.70 -0.87 25.00
C PHE A 29 -11.52 -0.31 24.19
N TRP A 30 -11.13 0.94 24.43
CA TRP A 30 -9.94 1.52 23.78
C TRP A 30 -8.64 1.00 24.38
N TRP A 31 -8.62 0.71 25.69
CA TRP A 31 -7.47 0.07 26.33
C TRP A 31 -7.20 -1.32 25.75
N GLU A 32 -8.23 -2.10 25.47
CA GLU A 32 -8.13 -3.39 24.78
C GLU A 32 -7.43 -3.25 23.40
N ARG A 33 -7.86 -2.26 22.60
CA ARG A 33 -7.29 -1.99 21.28
C ARG A 33 -5.83 -1.54 21.35
N ILE A 34 -5.50 -0.68 22.31
CA ILE A 34 -4.13 -0.27 22.58
C ILE A 34 -3.28 -1.50 22.94
N GLY A 35 -3.84 -2.39 23.76
CA GLY A 35 -3.20 -3.66 24.13
C GLY A 35 -2.83 -4.50 22.91
N LYS A 36 -3.78 -4.72 21.99
CA LYS A 36 -3.56 -5.45 20.74
C LYS A 36 -2.48 -4.82 19.86
N VAL A 37 -2.47 -3.49 19.74
CA VAL A 37 -1.44 -2.76 18.98
C VAL A 37 -0.05 -2.93 19.61
N MET A 38 0.05 -2.82 20.95
CA MET A 38 1.32 -3.02 21.66
C MET A 38 1.85 -4.44 21.49
N GLN A 39 0.99 -5.46 21.60
CA GLN A 39 1.39 -6.84 21.36
C GLN A 39 1.87 -7.06 19.94
N PHE A 40 1.16 -6.50 18.95
CA PHE A 40 1.56 -6.58 17.54
C PHE A 40 2.95 -5.95 17.29
N LEU A 41 3.22 -4.77 17.88
CA LEU A 41 4.52 -4.11 17.76
C LEU A 41 5.64 -4.90 18.46
N GLY A 42 5.37 -5.44 19.64
CA GLY A 42 6.32 -6.30 20.36
C GLY A 42 6.64 -7.57 19.57
N ALA A 43 5.63 -8.28 19.07
CA ALA A 43 5.79 -9.46 18.24
C ALA A 43 6.52 -9.15 16.93
N SER A 44 6.19 -8.05 16.26
CA SER A 44 6.86 -7.62 15.02
C SER A 44 8.34 -7.34 15.23
N THR A 45 8.71 -6.80 16.39
CA THR A 45 10.11 -6.55 16.76
C THR A 45 10.88 -7.87 16.93
N ILE A 46 10.28 -8.87 17.57
CA ILE A 46 10.86 -10.22 17.68
C ILE A 46 11.03 -10.86 16.30
N VAL A 47 10.01 -10.75 15.43
CA VAL A 47 10.11 -11.24 14.05
C VAL A 47 11.25 -10.54 13.30
N ALA A 48 11.38 -9.22 13.44
CA ALA A 48 12.46 -8.47 12.82
C ALA A 48 13.85 -8.92 13.32
N ASP A 49 14.01 -9.18 14.61
CA ASP A 49 15.23 -9.72 15.21
C ASP A 49 15.56 -11.13 14.67
N ILE A 50 14.56 -12.01 14.57
CA ILE A 50 14.71 -13.36 13.98
C ILE A 50 15.15 -13.29 12.52
N ILE A 51 14.62 -12.33 11.74
CA ILE A 51 15.03 -12.12 10.35
C ILE A 51 16.50 -11.68 10.31
N GLY A 52 16.90 -10.82 11.25
CA GLY A 52 18.25 -10.30 11.39
C GLY A 52 18.57 -9.12 10.46
N PRO A 53 19.56 -8.28 10.83
CA PRO A 53 19.89 -7.06 10.10
C PRO A 53 20.34 -7.33 8.66
N GLU A 54 21.06 -8.42 8.42
CA GLU A 54 21.60 -8.76 7.10
C GLU A 54 20.50 -8.96 6.05
N LYS A 55 19.43 -9.70 6.39
CA LYS A 55 18.32 -9.97 5.47
C LYS A 55 17.50 -8.71 5.22
N ILE A 56 17.27 -7.91 6.26
CA ILE A 56 16.59 -6.60 6.16
C ILE A 56 17.36 -5.66 5.23
N ARG A 57 18.68 -5.61 5.35
CA ARG A 57 19.54 -4.80 4.48
C ARG A 57 19.57 -5.32 3.04
N LYS A 58 19.61 -6.64 2.84
CA LYS A 58 19.50 -7.25 1.51
C LYS A 58 18.16 -6.93 0.85
N PHE A 59 17.07 -6.93 1.62
CA PHE A 59 15.75 -6.52 1.14
C PHE A 59 15.72 -5.03 0.76
N GLY A 60 16.24 -4.15 1.61
CA GLY A 60 16.29 -2.71 1.34
C GLY A 60 17.14 -2.34 0.12
N THR A 61 18.29 -3.00 -0.04
CA THR A 61 19.14 -2.85 -1.24
C THR A 61 18.46 -3.39 -2.49
N SER A 62 17.73 -4.50 -2.41
CA SER A 62 16.92 -5.05 -3.51
C SER A 62 15.77 -4.11 -3.92
N LEU A 63 15.10 -3.48 -2.96
CA LEU A 63 14.07 -2.46 -3.23
C LEU A 63 14.68 -1.25 -3.94
N GLN A 64 15.84 -0.77 -3.47
CA GLN A 64 16.53 0.36 -4.07
C GLN A 64 17.08 0.05 -5.48
N SER A 65 17.59 -1.16 -5.71
CA SER A 65 18.08 -1.57 -7.04
C SER A 65 16.94 -1.72 -8.04
N THR A 66 15.82 -2.32 -7.61
CA THR A 66 14.63 -2.49 -8.46
C THR A 66 13.99 -1.14 -8.79
N ASN A 67 13.86 -0.26 -7.79
CA ASN A 67 13.22 1.06 -7.92
C ASN A 67 14.24 2.19 -8.14
N SER A 68 15.38 1.90 -8.75
CA SER A 68 16.40 2.92 -9.01
C SER A 68 15.81 4.07 -9.83
N PRO A 69 16.10 5.34 -9.48
CA PRO A 69 15.57 6.50 -10.22
C PRO A 69 15.95 6.45 -11.70
N LYS A 70 17.09 5.87 -12.05
CA LYS A 70 17.50 5.66 -13.44
C LYS A 70 16.55 4.72 -14.19
N THR A 71 16.16 3.60 -13.55
CA THR A 71 15.20 2.65 -14.10
C THR A 71 13.83 3.29 -14.26
N LEU A 72 13.42 4.11 -13.29
CA LEU A 72 12.15 4.83 -13.29
C LEU A 72 12.10 5.88 -14.42
N ILE A 73 13.18 6.65 -14.62
CA ILE A 73 13.33 7.58 -15.75
C ILE A 73 13.30 6.83 -17.09
N LEU A 74 13.99 5.69 -17.20
CA LEU A 74 13.98 4.87 -18.40
C LEU A 74 12.57 4.32 -18.69
N PHE A 75 11.85 3.88 -17.67
CA PHE A 75 10.48 3.42 -17.76
C PHE A 75 9.55 4.54 -18.22
N LEU A 76 9.65 5.73 -17.61
CA LEU A 76 8.91 6.92 -18.02
C LEU A 76 9.17 7.26 -19.49
N LYS A 77 10.42 7.27 -19.94
CA LYS A 77 10.77 7.50 -21.35
C LYS A 77 10.11 6.48 -22.27
N ARG A 78 10.09 5.19 -21.90
CA ARG A 78 9.45 4.12 -22.67
C ARG A 78 7.93 4.29 -22.73
N CYS A 79 7.29 4.66 -21.61
CA CYS A 79 5.85 4.92 -21.60
C CYS A 79 5.48 6.14 -22.42
N PHE A 80 6.25 7.22 -22.36
CA PHE A 80 6.04 8.40 -23.21
C PHE A 80 6.27 8.10 -24.69
N ALA A 81 7.30 7.33 -25.03
CA ALA A 81 7.55 6.90 -26.41
C ALA A 81 6.41 6.01 -26.93
N TRP A 82 5.93 5.07 -26.11
CA TRP A 82 4.78 4.24 -26.42
C TRP A 82 3.50 5.07 -26.61
N TYR A 83 3.24 6.02 -25.71
CA TYR A 83 2.09 6.92 -25.80
C TYR A 83 2.14 7.77 -27.07
N ALA A 84 3.30 8.36 -27.37
CA ALA A 84 3.50 9.13 -28.61
C ALA A 84 3.25 8.27 -29.86
N ARG A 85 3.66 7.00 -29.85
CA ARG A 85 3.43 6.04 -30.95
C ARG A 85 1.93 5.73 -31.11
N ILE A 86 1.23 5.40 -30.03
CA ILE A 86 -0.22 5.15 -30.07
C ILE A 86 -0.99 6.41 -30.49
N PHE A 87 -0.65 7.57 -29.94
CA PHE A 87 -1.26 8.85 -30.32
C PHE A 87 -1.08 9.14 -31.82
N ARG A 88 0.13 8.93 -32.35
CA ARG A 88 0.41 9.10 -33.79
C ARG A 88 -0.39 8.12 -34.66
N GLN A 89 -0.50 6.86 -34.26
CA GLN A 89 -1.27 5.86 -35.02
C GLN A 89 -2.77 6.16 -35.00
N THR A 90 -3.33 6.47 -33.83
CA THR A 90 -4.77 6.69 -33.66
C THR A 90 -5.23 8.04 -34.21
N VAL A 91 -4.48 9.12 -33.96
CA VAL A 91 -4.89 10.49 -34.31
C VAL A 91 -4.36 10.92 -35.68
N LEU A 92 -3.08 10.65 -35.99
CA LEU A 92 -2.49 11.05 -37.27
C LEU A 92 -2.72 10.01 -38.40
N LYS A 93 -3.34 8.86 -38.10
CA LYS A 93 -3.58 7.75 -39.05
C LYS A 93 -2.32 7.29 -39.80
N ASP A 94 -1.16 7.39 -39.17
CA ASP A 94 0.15 7.08 -39.74
C ASP A 94 0.42 5.56 -39.65
N TYR A 95 -0.40 4.75 -40.33
CA TYR A 95 -0.36 3.27 -40.25
C TYR A 95 0.75 2.63 -41.10
N THR A 96 1.32 3.35 -42.06
CA THR A 96 2.14 2.77 -43.13
C THR A 96 3.65 2.73 -42.85
N ARG A 97 4.12 3.30 -41.73
CA ARG A 97 5.57 3.55 -41.54
C ARG A 97 6.31 2.62 -40.57
N ASP A 98 5.63 1.77 -39.78
CA ASP A 98 6.26 1.09 -38.62
C ASP A 98 6.35 -0.45 -38.73
N SER A 99 6.50 -0.98 -39.95
CA SER A 99 6.66 -2.43 -40.20
C SER A 99 8.10 -2.94 -39.98
N GLY A 100 9.05 -2.08 -39.63
CA GLY A 100 10.48 -2.41 -39.54
C GLY A 100 11.04 -2.71 -38.15
N ASP A 101 10.39 -2.28 -37.07
CA ASP A 101 11.02 -2.27 -35.75
C ASP A 101 10.80 -3.58 -34.98
N ARG A 102 11.69 -4.55 -35.21
CA ARG A 102 11.82 -5.78 -34.41
C ARG A 102 12.44 -5.44 -33.04
N GLU A 103 11.67 -4.87 -32.10
CA GLU A 103 12.13 -4.69 -30.72
C GLU A 103 11.47 -5.64 -29.70
N SER A 104 12.29 -6.03 -28.72
CA SER A 104 12.19 -7.15 -27.75
C SER A 104 10.80 -7.51 -27.18
N LYS A 105 10.36 -8.74 -27.50
CA LYS A 105 9.01 -9.29 -27.29
C LYS A 105 8.50 -9.54 -25.84
N PRO A 106 9.30 -9.79 -24.78
CA PRO A 106 8.70 -10.24 -23.51
C PRO A 106 8.26 -9.12 -22.55
N LYS A 107 9.03 -8.03 -22.41
CA LYS A 107 8.70 -6.96 -21.45
C LYS A 107 7.61 -6.01 -21.95
N PHE A 108 7.51 -5.84 -23.28
CA PHE A 108 6.48 -5.03 -23.92
C PHE A 108 5.08 -5.67 -23.80
N PHE A 109 5.01 -7.00 -23.83
CA PHE A 109 3.77 -7.76 -23.65
C PHE A 109 3.16 -7.56 -22.26
N GLN A 110 3.97 -7.55 -21.21
CA GLN A 110 3.50 -7.35 -19.84
C GLN A 110 2.92 -5.93 -19.61
N LEU A 111 3.53 -4.89 -20.17
CA LEU A 111 2.97 -3.53 -20.10
C LEU A 111 1.66 -3.41 -20.87
N ASN A 112 1.56 -4.04 -22.04
CA ASN A 112 0.31 -4.04 -22.80
C ASN A 112 -0.80 -4.74 -22.02
N LEU A 113 -0.54 -5.89 -21.40
CA LEU A 113 -1.53 -6.62 -20.60
C LEU A 113 -2.01 -5.81 -19.39
N LEU A 114 -1.11 -5.11 -18.70
CA LEU A 114 -1.46 -4.20 -17.60
C LEU A 114 -2.33 -3.03 -18.09
N ASN A 115 -1.98 -2.41 -19.22
CA ASN A 115 -2.78 -1.36 -19.83
C ASN A 115 -4.17 -1.86 -20.24
N TYR A 116 -4.27 -3.05 -20.84
CA TYR A 116 -5.56 -3.66 -21.17
C TYR A 116 -6.42 -3.90 -19.93
N PHE A 117 -5.81 -4.38 -18.84
CA PHE A 117 -6.52 -4.61 -17.59
C PHE A 117 -7.04 -3.30 -16.97
N ILE A 118 -6.24 -2.23 -16.98
CA ILE A 118 -6.65 -0.92 -16.48
C ILE A 118 -7.77 -0.33 -17.36
N CYS A 119 -7.66 -0.42 -18.68
CA CYS A 119 -8.73 -0.03 -19.59
C CYS A 119 -10.02 -0.81 -19.30
N PHE A 120 -9.93 -2.13 -19.12
CA PHE A 120 -11.07 -2.97 -18.80
C PHE A 120 -11.76 -2.54 -17.48
N LEU A 121 -11.00 -2.32 -16.41
CA LEU A 121 -11.55 -1.86 -15.13
C LEU A 121 -12.25 -0.49 -15.26
N LEU A 122 -11.64 0.45 -15.99
CA LEU A 122 -12.23 1.77 -16.21
C LEU A 122 -13.51 1.69 -17.05
N THR A 123 -13.54 0.83 -18.07
CA THR A 123 -14.74 0.58 -18.86
C THR A 123 -15.86 -0.01 -17.99
N VAL A 124 -15.57 -1.04 -17.18
CA VAL A 124 -16.56 -1.65 -16.27
C VAL A 124 -17.10 -0.62 -15.29
N PHE A 125 -16.22 0.17 -14.64
CA PHE A 125 -16.64 1.23 -13.72
C PHE A 125 -17.58 2.23 -14.40
N THR A 126 -17.27 2.64 -15.64
CA THR A 126 -18.09 3.58 -16.41
C THR A 126 -19.46 3.00 -16.73
N VAL A 127 -19.52 1.73 -17.15
CA VAL A 127 -20.80 1.06 -17.45
C VAL A 127 -21.66 0.99 -16.18
N VAL A 128 -21.08 0.64 -15.03
CA VAL A 128 -21.80 0.62 -13.75
C VAL A 128 -22.32 2.00 -13.36
N VAL A 129 -21.50 3.05 -13.49
CA VAL A 129 -21.92 4.44 -13.21
C VAL A 129 -23.01 4.90 -14.18
N ALA A 130 -22.93 4.50 -15.46
CA ALA A 130 -23.93 4.83 -16.47
C ALA A 130 -25.26 4.10 -16.21
N GLU A 131 -25.25 2.84 -15.80
CA GLU A 131 -26.48 2.10 -15.43
C GLU A 131 -27.16 2.70 -14.19
N LEU A 132 -26.41 3.28 -13.26
CA LEU A 132 -26.95 3.97 -12.09
C LEU A 132 -27.65 5.30 -12.45
N HIS A 133 -27.35 5.90 -13.61
CA HIS A 133 -27.98 7.12 -14.10
C HIS A 133 -29.00 6.82 -15.20
N ILE A 134 -30.25 6.59 -14.80
CA ILE A 134 -31.42 6.32 -15.66
C ILE A 134 -31.86 7.62 -16.36
N PHE A 135 -31.16 8.15 -17.36
CA PHE A 135 -31.75 9.17 -18.25
C PHE A 135 -31.08 9.21 -19.64
N ASN A 136 -31.88 8.91 -20.67
CA ASN A 136 -31.64 9.06 -22.12
C ASN A 136 -30.55 8.19 -22.79
N TRP A 137 -30.98 7.07 -23.38
CA TRP A 137 -30.15 6.04 -24.02
C TRP A 137 -29.28 6.54 -25.19
N PHE A 138 -29.72 7.55 -25.96
CA PHE A 138 -29.00 8.03 -27.14
C PHE A 138 -27.80 8.92 -26.78
N PHE A 139 -27.99 9.84 -25.83
CA PHE A 139 -26.88 10.61 -25.25
C PHE A 139 -25.90 9.71 -24.49
N LEU A 140 -26.41 8.65 -23.87
CA LEU A 140 -25.60 7.69 -23.11
C LEU A 140 -24.63 6.91 -24.00
N VAL A 141 -25.02 6.50 -25.22
CA VAL A 141 -24.13 5.78 -26.14
C VAL A 141 -23.02 6.67 -26.71
N GLU A 142 -23.33 7.91 -27.09
CA GLU A 142 -22.35 8.87 -27.62
C GLU A 142 -21.40 9.33 -26.50
N ALA A 143 -21.93 9.59 -25.30
CA ALA A 143 -21.14 9.89 -24.12
C ALA A 143 -20.23 8.71 -23.72
N ILE A 144 -20.71 7.46 -23.72
CA ILE A 144 -19.89 6.27 -23.45
C ILE A 144 -18.79 6.11 -24.50
N SER A 145 -19.06 6.37 -25.78
CA SER A 145 -18.03 6.28 -26.83
C SER A 145 -16.95 7.35 -26.67
N ILE A 146 -17.34 8.61 -26.43
CA ILE A 146 -16.41 9.71 -26.19
C ILE A 146 -15.60 9.44 -24.91
N PHE A 147 -16.26 9.03 -23.84
CA PHE A 147 -15.63 8.71 -22.56
C PHE A 147 -14.71 7.49 -22.66
N GLY A 148 -15.09 6.47 -23.42
CA GLY A 148 -14.25 5.31 -23.72
C GLY A 148 -12.98 5.69 -24.47
N CYS A 149 -13.08 6.57 -25.48
CA CYS A 149 -11.91 7.11 -26.19
C CYS A 149 -11.01 7.94 -25.27
N ILE A 150 -11.60 8.76 -24.39
CA ILE A 150 -10.87 9.53 -23.39
C ILE A 150 -10.17 8.59 -22.39
N LEU A 151 -10.87 7.55 -21.90
CA LEU A 151 -10.32 6.55 -20.99
C LEU A 151 -9.17 5.76 -21.60
N ILE A 152 -9.29 5.32 -22.85
CA ILE A 152 -8.19 4.63 -23.56
C ILE A 152 -6.98 5.56 -23.71
N SER A 153 -7.22 6.86 -23.89
CA SER A 153 -6.15 7.86 -23.98
C SER A 153 -5.52 8.18 -22.63
N ILE A 154 -6.29 8.14 -21.53
CA ILE A 154 -5.82 8.52 -20.18
C ILE A 154 -5.29 7.30 -19.39
N ALA A 155 -5.78 6.09 -19.66
CA ALA A 155 -5.36 4.86 -18.96
C ALA A 155 -3.83 4.67 -18.91
N PRO A 156 -3.06 4.92 -19.98
CA PRO A 156 -1.59 4.84 -19.93
C PRO A 156 -0.95 5.83 -18.96
N LEU A 157 -1.53 7.04 -18.83
CA LEU A 157 -1.08 8.03 -17.84
C LEU A 157 -1.33 7.52 -16.43
N PHE A 158 -2.50 6.90 -16.18
CA PHE A 158 -2.78 6.25 -14.90
C PHE A 158 -1.82 5.10 -14.61
N THR A 159 -1.50 4.25 -15.60
CA THR A 159 -0.52 3.17 -15.44
C THR A 159 0.84 3.74 -15.02
N VAL A 160 1.29 4.81 -15.68
CA VAL A 160 2.54 5.49 -15.33
C VAL A 160 2.48 6.03 -13.91
N LEU A 161 1.41 6.73 -13.54
CA LEU A 161 1.23 7.28 -12.19
C LEU A 161 1.26 6.20 -11.12
N ILE A 162 0.57 5.07 -11.34
CA ILE A 162 0.55 3.94 -10.42
C ILE A 162 1.95 3.34 -10.26
N VAL A 163 2.68 3.11 -11.35
CA VAL A 163 4.05 2.56 -11.28
C VAL A 163 4.98 3.52 -10.54
N VAL A 164 4.90 4.83 -10.82
CA VAL A 164 5.68 5.85 -10.12
C VAL A 164 5.33 5.86 -8.64
N ALA A 165 4.04 5.79 -8.28
CA ALA A 165 3.57 5.80 -6.91
C ALA A 165 4.02 4.55 -6.13
N ILE A 166 3.96 3.36 -6.74
CA ILE A 166 4.45 2.12 -6.11
C ILE A 166 5.96 2.18 -5.91
N ALA A 167 6.71 2.66 -6.91
CA ALA A 167 8.16 2.77 -6.81
C ALA A 167 8.59 3.82 -5.76
N SER A 168 7.92 4.97 -5.71
CA SER A 168 8.19 6.00 -4.70
C SER A 168 7.81 5.52 -3.30
N LEU A 169 6.69 4.82 -3.15
CA LEU A 169 6.29 4.18 -1.90
C LEU A 169 7.34 3.16 -1.45
N GLY A 170 7.83 2.30 -2.34
CA GLY A 170 8.88 1.34 -2.02
C GLY A 170 10.18 2.01 -1.56
N LEU A 171 10.57 3.13 -2.17
CA LEU A 171 11.72 3.93 -1.74
C LEU A 171 11.47 4.61 -0.39
N ALA A 172 10.27 5.14 -0.16
CA ALA A 172 9.88 5.74 1.11
C ALA A 172 9.91 4.71 2.24
N VAL A 173 9.34 3.52 2.02
CA VAL A 173 9.38 2.41 2.98
C VAL A 173 10.82 2.00 3.31
N ASN A 174 11.68 1.92 2.29
CA ASN A 174 13.08 1.59 2.50
C ASN A 174 13.81 2.65 3.37
N TYR A 175 13.55 3.93 3.13
CA TYR A 175 14.21 5.02 3.85
C TYR A 175 13.67 5.22 5.27
N VAL A 176 12.35 5.13 5.45
CA VAL A 176 11.67 5.41 6.72
C VAL A 176 11.71 4.22 7.68
N PHE A 177 11.57 2.99 7.16
CA PHE A 177 11.46 1.79 8.01
C PHE A 177 12.68 0.89 7.91
N VAL A 178 13.02 0.43 6.70
CA VAL A 178 14.02 -0.65 6.52
C VAL A 178 15.42 -0.22 6.95
N LYS A 179 15.88 0.96 6.52
CA LYS A 179 17.21 1.47 6.87
C LYS A 179 17.38 1.73 8.37
N PRO A 180 16.47 2.47 9.04
CA PRO A 180 16.56 2.67 10.49
C PRO A 180 16.49 1.34 11.25
N LEU A 181 15.58 0.44 10.87
CA LEU A 181 15.45 -0.87 11.52
C LEU A 181 16.74 -1.69 11.44
N ALA A 182 17.37 -1.75 10.26
CA ALA A 182 18.66 -2.41 10.09
C ALA A 182 19.75 -1.76 10.95
N TYR A 183 19.80 -0.42 11.00
CA TYR A 183 20.75 0.32 11.82
C TYR A 183 20.59 0.05 13.33
N PHE A 184 19.34 0.00 13.80
CA PHE A 184 19.03 -0.30 15.20
C PHE A 184 19.44 -1.73 15.59
N LEU A 185 19.22 -2.70 14.71
CA LEU A 185 19.58 -4.09 14.94
C LEU A 185 21.10 -4.36 14.84
N GLU A 186 21.85 -3.56 14.08
CA GLU A 186 23.32 -3.68 13.98
C GLU A 186 24.04 -3.21 15.26
N HIS A 187 23.43 -2.35 16.08
CA HIS A 187 24.04 -1.82 17.30
C HIS A 187 23.69 -2.69 18.53
N PRO A 188 24.66 -3.37 19.17
CA PRO A 188 24.39 -4.34 20.24
C PRO A 188 23.63 -3.77 21.45
N SER A 189 23.86 -2.49 21.78
CA SER A 189 23.17 -1.81 22.88
C SER A 189 21.71 -1.48 22.54
N LEU A 190 21.44 -1.13 21.28
CA LEU A 190 20.09 -0.80 20.79
C LEU A 190 19.27 -2.06 20.56
N ASP A 191 19.89 -3.13 20.07
CA ASP A 191 19.29 -4.47 19.97
C ASP A 191 18.80 -4.96 21.35
N ARG A 192 19.66 -4.90 22.38
CA ARG A 192 19.25 -5.26 23.74
C ARG A 192 18.08 -4.39 24.23
N SER A 193 18.11 -3.09 23.94
CA SER A 193 17.04 -2.16 24.34
C SER A 193 15.72 -2.47 23.62
N LEU A 194 15.78 -2.81 22.33
CA LEU A 194 14.63 -3.23 21.53
C LEU A 194 14.01 -4.53 22.04
N LYS A 195 14.84 -5.50 22.45
CA LYS A 195 14.38 -6.77 23.06
C LYS A 195 13.66 -6.55 24.38
N ILE A 196 14.21 -5.67 25.22
CA ILE A 196 13.56 -5.30 26.49
C ILE A 196 12.25 -4.57 26.20
N ALA A 197 12.26 -3.59 25.28
CA ALA A 197 11.06 -2.86 24.89
C ALA A 197 9.99 -3.77 24.27
N SER A 198 10.36 -4.75 23.44
CA SER A 198 9.41 -5.69 22.85
C SER A 198 8.76 -6.58 23.90
N LEU A 199 9.54 -7.02 24.90
CA LEU A 199 9.01 -7.80 26.02
C LEU A 199 8.04 -6.94 26.86
N ILE A 200 8.41 -5.69 27.14
CA ILE A 200 7.54 -4.75 27.86
C ILE A 200 6.25 -4.51 27.08
N PHE A 201 6.32 -4.31 25.77
CA PHE A 201 5.14 -4.12 24.93
C PHE A 201 4.24 -5.36 24.85
N LEU A 202 4.81 -6.57 24.82
CA LEU A 202 4.01 -7.79 24.89
C LEU A 202 3.32 -7.92 26.25
N LEU A 203 4.04 -7.71 27.36
CA LEU A 203 3.48 -7.83 28.70
C LEU A 203 2.43 -6.76 29.00
N LEU A 204 2.73 -5.49 28.70
CA LEU A 204 1.76 -4.40 28.86
C LEU A 204 0.58 -4.57 27.91
N GLY A 205 0.84 -4.96 26.66
CA GLY A 205 -0.20 -5.18 25.68
C GLY A 205 -1.15 -6.31 26.08
N PHE A 206 -0.60 -7.41 26.61
CA PHE A 206 -1.38 -8.52 27.17
C PHE A 206 -2.19 -8.08 28.39
N PHE A 207 -1.58 -7.32 29.29
CA PHE A 207 -2.25 -6.77 30.46
C PHE A 207 -3.44 -5.87 30.09
N LEU A 208 -3.27 -4.99 29.10
CA LEU A 208 -4.33 -4.09 28.63
C LEU A 208 -5.44 -4.81 27.86
N GLU A 209 -5.10 -5.84 27.07
CA GLU A 209 -6.10 -6.69 26.43
C GLU A 209 -6.91 -7.45 27.48
N LEU A 210 -6.24 -8.04 28.46
CA LEU A 210 -6.90 -8.77 29.56
C LEU A 210 -7.87 -7.87 30.34
N LEU A 211 -7.53 -6.60 30.54
CA LEU A 211 -8.38 -5.64 31.24
C LEU A 211 -9.65 -5.27 30.45
N GLY A 212 -9.64 -5.46 29.13
CA GLY A 212 -10.77 -5.17 28.24
C GLY A 212 -11.58 -6.38 27.80
N SER A 213 -11.05 -7.60 27.98
CA SER A 213 -11.73 -8.88 27.71
C SER A 213 -12.62 -9.31 28.87
#